data_AF-A0AAJ7JCB0-F1
#
_entry.id   AF-A0AAJ7JCB0-F1
#
_cell.length_a   1.000
_cell.length_b   1.000
_cell.length_c   1.000
_cell.angle_alpha   90.00
_cell.angle_beta   90.00
_cell.angle_gamma   90.00
#
_symmetry.space_group_name_H-M   'P 1'
#
loop_
_entity.id
_entity.type
_entity.pdbx_description
1 polymer ?
#
loop_
_entity_poly.entity_id
_entity_poly.type
_entity_poly.pdbx_seq_one_letter_code
_entity_poly.pdbx_strand_id
1 'polypeptide(L)' 'MGESNAILQYIGDKYDKAGKLYPKDPKARAIVNHRLCFNLAMYYRTIMEYAVSK' A
#
# COMPACT_ATOMS: atom_id res chain seq x y z
N MET A 1 9.57 -6.88 -12.65
CA MET A 1 8.14 -7.00 -12.30
C MET A 1 8.05 -7.42 -10.86
N GLY A 2 7.58 -6.54 -9.98
CA GLY A 2 7.35 -6.85 -8.58
C GLY A 2 6.23 -5.97 -8.07
N GLU A 3 5.42 -6.49 -7.15
CA GLU A 3 4.27 -5.78 -6.58
C GLU A 3 4.69 -5.10 -5.27
N SER A 4 4.96 -3.80 -5.32
CA SER A 4 5.46 -3.03 -4.18
C SER A 4 4.53 -3.09 -2.97
N ASN A 5 3.21 -3.06 -3.20
CA ASN A 5 2.21 -3.19 -2.14
C ASN A 5 2.32 -4.54 -1.40
N ALA A 6 2.51 -5.64 -2.13
CA ALA A 6 2.65 -6.97 -1.54
C ALA A 6 3.95 -7.09 -0.72
N ILE A 7 5.04 -6.45 -1.19
CA ILE A 7 6.30 -6.39 -0.44
C ILE A 7 6.12 -5.60 0.86
N LEU A 8 5.44 -4.45 0.82
CA LEU A 8 5.14 -3.65 2.02
C LEU A 8 4.30 -4.43 3.03
N GLN A 9 3.27 -5.13 2.57
CA GLN A 9 2.44 -6.01 3.40
C GLN A 9 3.25 -7.14 4.02
N TYR A 10 4.12 -7.80 3.25
CA TYR A 10 5.00 -8.85 3.76
C TYR A 10 5.94 -8.33 4.85
N ILE A 11 6.56 -7.17 4.65
CA ILE A 11 7.44 -6.56 5.64
C ILE A 11 6.65 -6.22 6.91
N GLY A 12 5.44 -5.66 6.77
CA GLY A 12 4.54 -5.36 7.89
C GLY A 12 4.03 -6.61 8.62
N ASP A 13 3.81 -7.71 7.92
CA ASP A 13 3.36 -8.95 8.56
C ASP A 13 4.51 -9.69 9.24
N LYS A 14 5.71 -9.71 8.64
CA LYS A 14 6.86 -10.43 9.17
C LYS A 14 7.64 -9.67 10.25
N TYR A 15 7.79 -8.36 10.10
CA TYR A 15 8.73 -7.59 10.92
C TYR A 15 8.08 -6.54 11.83
N ASP A 16 6.88 -6.05 11.52
CA ASP A 16 6.14 -5.16 12.43
C ASP A 16 5.42 -5.96 13.54
N LYS A 17 6.20 -6.35 14.54
CA LYS A 17 5.73 -7.10 15.72
C LYS A 17 4.72 -6.33 16.56
N ALA A 18 4.81 -4.99 16.56
CA ALA A 18 3.95 -4.12 17.37
C ALA A 18 2.64 -3.75 16.65
N GLY A 19 2.53 -4.02 15.34
CA GLY A 19 1.36 -3.63 14.54
C GLY A 19 1.21 -2.10 14.40
N LYS A 20 2.29 -1.33 14.56
CA LYS A 20 2.27 0.14 14.50
C LYS A 20 2.20 0.65 13.06
N LEU A 21 2.83 -0.06 12.13
CA LEU A 21 2.92 0.30 10.72
C LEU A 21 1.86 -0.42 9.89
N TYR A 22 1.59 -1.68 10.20
CA TYR A 22 0.56 -2.48 9.57
C TYR A 22 -0.36 -3.13 10.61
N PRO A 23 -1.42 -2.39 11.05
CA PRO A 23 -2.29 -2.80 12.15
C PRO A 23 -2.80 -4.22 12.01
N LYS A 24 -2.89 -4.94 13.13
CA LYS A 24 -3.45 -6.29 13.17
C LYS A 24 -4.98 -6.27 13.36
N ASP A 25 -5.52 -5.19 13.92
CA ASP A 25 -6.96 -4.96 13.98
C ASP A 25 -7.56 -4.90 12.56
N PRO A 26 -8.59 -5.71 12.24
CA PRO A 26 -9.15 -5.80 10.89
C PRO A 26 -9.68 -4.47 10.36
N LYS A 27 -10.32 -3.66 11.21
CA LYS A 27 -10.93 -2.39 10.79
C LYS A 27 -9.85 -1.36 10.44
N ALA A 28 -8.82 -1.23 11.27
CA ALA A 28 -7.67 -0.38 10.97
C ALA A 28 -6.90 -0.88 9.74
N ARG A 29 -6.69 -2.20 9.62
CA ARG A 29 -6.02 -2.81 8.45
C ARG A 29 -6.79 -2.57 7.15
N ALA A 30 -8.11 -2.63 7.18
CA ALA A 30 -8.95 -2.36 6.02
C ALA A 30 -8.74 -0.94 5.47
N ILE A 31 -8.55 0.05 6.35
CA ILE A 31 -8.23 1.42 5.93
C ILE A 31 -6.87 1.47 5.23
N VAL A 32 -5.83 0.85 5.80
CA VAL A 32 -4.50 0.80 5.18
C VAL A 32 -4.55 0.10 3.82
N ASN A 33 -5.18 -1.07 3.74
CA ASN A 33 -5.32 -1.81 2.49
C ASN A 33 -6.11 -1.03 1.44
N HIS A 34 -7.19 -0.35 1.83
CA HIS A 34 -7.91 0.55 0.92
C HIS A 34 -6.98 1.64 0.36
N ARG A 35 -6.12 2.25 1.19
CA ARG A 35 -5.20 3.30 0.72
C ARG A 35 -4.12 2.74 -0.21
N LEU A 36 -3.61 1.53 0.04
CA LEU A 36 -2.70 0.83 -0.86
C LEU A 36 -3.35 0.55 -2.23
N CYS A 37 -4.61 0.06 -2.23
CA CYS A 37 -5.36 -0.17 -3.46
C CYS A 37 -5.67 1.14 -4.21
N PHE A 38 -6.05 2.20 -3.48
CA PHE A 38 -6.27 3.53 -4.07
C PHE A 38 -4.99 4.09 -4.71
N ASN A 39 -3.84 3.92 -4.03
CA ASN A 39 -2.55 4.34 -4.57
C ASN A 39 -2.23 3.63 -5.89
N LEU A 40 -2.40 2.31 -5.92
CA LEU A 40 -2.12 1.48 -7.09
C LEU A 40 -3.07 1.78 -8.27
N ALA A 41 -4.37 1.79 -8.02
CA ALA A 41 -5.38 1.84 -9.09
C ALA A 41 -5.60 3.26 -9.64
N MET A 42 -5.45 4.27 -8.78
CA MET A 42 -5.84 5.64 -9.08
C MET A 42 -4.67 6.60 -8.92
N TYR A 43 -4.23 6.85 -7.69
CA TYR A 43 -3.38 8.00 -7.38
C TYR A 43 -2.01 7.98 -8.08
N TYR A 44 -1.24 6.91 -7.89
CA TYR A 44 0.08 6.81 -8.51
C TYR A 44 -0.02 6.69 -10.03
N ARG A 45 -0.98 5.89 -10.52
CA ARG A 45 -1.23 5.73 -11.96
C ARG A 45 -1.49 7.07 -12.64
N THR A 46 -2.44 7.86 -12.14
CA THR A 46 -2.83 9.13 -12.79
C THR A 46 -1.74 10.19 -12.70
N ILE A 47 -1.02 10.27 -11.57
CA ILE A 47 0.12 11.19 -11.42
C ILE A 47 1.24 10.82 -12.39
N MET A 48 1.58 9.54 -12.47
CA MET A 48 2.61 9.08 -13.40
C MET A 48 2.19 9.34 -14.84
N GLU A 49 0.97 8.95 -15.24
CA GLU A 49 0.44 9.24 -16.59
C GLU A 49 0.58 10.72 -16.96
N TYR A 50 0.25 11.64 -16.05
CA TYR A 50 0.46 13.08 -16.28
C TYR A 50 1.94 13.46 -16.37
N ALA A 51 2.78 12.92 -15.48
CA ALA A 51 4.20 13.29 -15.37
C ALA A 51 5.05 12.80 -16.55
N VAL A 52 4.75 11.61 -17.13
CA VAL A 52 5.47 11.06 -18.29
C VAL A 52 4.85 11.40 -19.64
N SER A 53 3.62 11.94 -19.68
CA SER A 53 3.00 12.40 -20.93
C SER A 53 3.41 13.81 -21.36
N LYS A 54 4.29 14.46 -20.59
CA LYS A 54 5.01 15.67 -20.97
C LYS A 54 6.49 15.36 -21.17
#